data_AF-A0A4P8GT36-F1
#
_entry.id   AF-A0A4P8GT36-F1
#
_cell.length_a   1.000
_cell.length_b   1.000
_cell.length_c   1.000
_cell.angle_alpha   90.00
_cell.angle_beta   90.00
_cell.angle_gamma   90.00
#
_symmetry.space_group_name_H-M   'P 1'
#
loop_
_entity.id
_entity.type
_entity.pdbx_description
1 polymer ?
#
loop_
_entity_poly.entity_id
_entity_poly.type
_entity_poly.pdbx_seq_one_letter_code
_entity_poly.pdbx_strand_id
1 'polypeptide(L)'
;MKTVPQPDTGGPGSGVDLRSLWSLIDPATQQWFMDHTGTAIVPRTITAALCRASDQPLPQDSHGQFRLTGDDMLFIRNRAHSAFAAHGTERFFEAVQPKDPSQGHPPQSTDVPYRT
;
A
#
# COMPACT_ATOMS: atom_id res chain seq x y z
N MET A 1 -3.19 -17.80 -42.53
CA MET A 1 -2.86 -17.91 -41.10
C MET A 1 -2.46 -16.53 -40.62
N LYS A 2 -3.20 -15.96 -39.66
CA LYS A 2 -3.03 -14.55 -39.25
C LYS A 2 -1.82 -14.42 -38.34
N THR A 3 -0.79 -13.70 -38.79
CA THR A 3 0.27 -13.20 -37.94
C THR A 3 -0.34 -12.19 -36.97
N VAL A 4 -0.47 -12.57 -35.70
CA VAL A 4 -0.74 -11.64 -34.61
C VAL A 4 0.59 -10.95 -34.31
N PRO A 5 0.77 -9.65 -34.55
CA PRO A 5 1.89 -8.95 -33.96
C PRO A 5 1.64 -8.89 -32.46
N GLN A 6 2.46 -9.62 -31.71
CA GLN A 6 2.64 -9.40 -30.29
C GLN A 6 3.18 -7.96 -30.14
N PRO A 7 2.65 -7.13 -29.23
CA PRO A 7 3.33 -5.88 -28.90
C PRO A 7 4.49 -6.21 -27.95
N ASP A 8 5.61 -6.64 -28.50
CA ASP A 8 6.93 -6.55 -27.86
C ASP A 8 7.37 -5.08 -27.77
N THR A 9 6.63 -4.23 -27.06
CA THR A 9 7.13 -2.89 -26.71
C THR A 9 7.95 -2.97 -25.42
N GLY A 10 9.02 -3.75 -25.48
CA GLY A 10 10.14 -3.69 -24.53
C GLY A 10 11.26 -2.83 -25.11
N GLY A 11 10.99 -1.55 -25.32
CA GLY A 11 12.03 -0.59 -25.73
C GLY A 11 12.90 -0.22 -24.53
N PRO A 12 14.24 -0.33 -24.61
CA PRO A 12 15.12 0.06 -23.51
C PRO A 12 15.24 1.59 -23.44
N GLY A 13 14.88 2.16 -22.29
CA GLY A 13 15.45 3.43 -21.81
C GLY A 13 14.88 4.72 -22.39
N SER A 14 13.65 5.05 -22.04
CA SER A 14 13.16 6.44 -21.79
C SER A 14 11.77 6.38 -21.11
N GLY A 15 11.56 5.39 -20.25
CA GLY A 15 10.33 5.24 -19.49
C GLY A 15 10.46 6.03 -18.21
N VAL A 16 9.67 7.08 -18.07
CA VAL A 16 9.61 7.94 -16.88
C VAL A 16 9.49 7.07 -15.61
N ASP A 17 10.51 7.07 -14.76
CA ASP A 17 10.50 6.31 -13.51
C ASP A 17 9.49 6.91 -12.53
N LEU A 18 8.56 6.10 -12.01
CA LEU A 18 7.59 6.56 -11.01
C LEU A 18 8.28 7.15 -9.78
N ARG A 19 9.47 6.63 -9.41
CA ARG A 19 10.26 7.12 -8.27
C ARG A 19 10.66 8.59 -8.43
N SER A 20 11.07 8.98 -9.63
CA SER A 20 11.47 10.35 -9.95
C SER A 20 10.25 11.28 -10.02
N LEU A 21 9.13 10.77 -10.55
CA LEU A 21 7.88 11.50 -10.61
C LEU A 21 7.17 11.62 -9.26
N TRP A 22 7.43 10.72 -8.32
CA TRP A 22 6.73 10.64 -7.04
C TRP A 22 6.73 11.98 -6.28
N SER A 23 7.85 12.71 -6.30
CA SER A 23 7.97 14.01 -5.65
C SER A 23 7.33 15.17 -6.44
N LEU A 24 7.03 14.95 -7.72
CA LEU A 24 6.46 15.95 -8.64
C LEU A 24 4.94 15.83 -8.76
N ILE A 25 4.38 14.65 -8.50
CA ILE A 25 2.94 14.41 -8.53
C ILE A 25 2.26 15.00 -7.28
N ASP A 26 1.04 15.49 -7.47
CA ASP A 26 0.22 16.09 -6.42
C ASP A 26 -0.03 15.10 -5.26
N PRO A 27 -0.06 15.55 -3.99
CA PRO A 27 -0.32 14.70 -2.84
C PRO A 27 -1.60 13.85 -2.95
N ALA A 28 -2.67 14.34 -3.57
CA ALA A 28 -3.88 13.55 -3.78
C ALA A 28 -3.62 12.35 -4.71
N THR A 29 -2.75 12.53 -5.71
CA THR A 29 -2.34 11.45 -6.61
C THR A 29 -1.45 10.43 -5.90
N GLN A 30 -0.51 10.89 -5.08
CA GLN A 30 0.32 10.02 -4.23
C GLN A 30 -0.55 9.19 -3.28
N GLN A 31 -1.56 9.81 -2.66
CA GLN A 31 -2.47 9.14 -1.76
C GLN A 31 -3.33 8.09 -2.47
N TRP A 32 -3.78 8.36 -3.70
CA TRP A 32 -4.50 7.38 -4.51
C TRP A 32 -3.66 6.11 -4.73
N PHE A 33 -2.37 6.24 -5.05
CA PHE A 33 -1.46 5.09 -5.17
C PHE A 33 -1.26 4.34 -3.86
N MET A 34 -1.18 5.06 -2.73
CA MET A 34 -1.04 4.45 -1.40
C MET A 34 -2.30 3.72 -0.94
N ASP A 35 -3.49 4.15 -1.39
CA ASP A 35 -4.76 3.47 -1.13
C ASP A 35 -4.96 2.25 -2.06
N HIS A 36 -4.49 2.35 -3.30
CA HIS A 36 -4.71 1.35 -4.36
C HIS A 36 -3.45 0.56 -4.74
N THR A 37 -2.63 0.17 -3.76
CA THR A 37 -1.30 -0.45 -3.96
C THR A 37 -1.27 -1.75 -4.77
N GLY A 38 -2.40 -2.45 -4.92
CA GLY A 38 -2.53 -3.68 -5.71
C GLY A 38 -2.85 -3.46 -7.19
N THR A 39 -3.03 -2.22 -7.62
CA THR A 39 -3.57 -1.90 -8.94
C THR A 39 -2.44 -1.75 -9.95
N ALA A 40 -2.33 -2.67 -10.91
CA ALA A 40 -1.34 -2.58 -11.99
C ALA A 40 -1.74 -1.59 -13.10
N ILE A 41 -3.02 -1.21 -13.18
CA ILE A 41 -3.59 -0.35 -14.23
C ILE A 41 -4.08 0.96 -13.62
N VAL A 42 -3.47 2.06 -14.05
CA VAL A 42 -3.77 3.40 -13.57
C VAL A 42 -4.86 4.02 -14.44
N PRO A 43 -5.97 4.52 -13.85
CA PRO A 43 -7.02 5.19 -14.58
C PRO A 43 -6.51 6.43 -15.32
N ARG A 44 -7.12 6.74 -16.47
CA ARG A 44 -6.75 7.89 -17.32
C ARG A 44 -6.64 9.22 -16.57
N THR A 45 -7.48 9.45 -15.57
CA THR A 45 -7.43 10.67 -14.75
C THR A 45 -6.12 10.78 -13.98
N ILE A 46 -5.67 9.69 -13.36
CA ILE A 46 -4.42 9.62 -12.61
C ILE A 46 -3.23 9.66 -13.58
N THR A 47 -3.34 8.95 -14.71
CA THR A 47 -2.35 9.03 -15.79
C THR A 47 -2.17 10.46 -16.32
N ALA A 48 -3.24 11.22 -16.48
CA ALA A 48 -3.16 12.61 -16.94
C ALA A 48 -2.48 13.51 -15.89
N ALA A 49 -2.70 13.27 -14.60
CA ALA A 49 -1.96 13.97 -13.54
C ALA A 49 -0.47 13.62 -13.58
N LEU A 50 -0.15 12.34 -13.79
CA LEU A 50 1.21 11.85 -13.96
C LEU A 50 1.88 12.50 -15.19
N CYS A 51 1.18 12.57 -16.33
CA CYS A 51 1.62 13.26 -17.56
C CYS A 51 1.80 14.76 -17.41
N ARG A 52 1.17 15.41 -16.42
CA ARG A 52 1.42 16.83 -16.13
C ARG A 52 2.66 17.01 -15.26
N ALA A 53 2.92 16.05 -14.37
CA ALA A 53 4.10 16.05 -13.53
C ALA A 53 5.35 15.61 -14.30
N SER A 54 5.19 14.70 -15.28
CA SER A 54 6.22 14.35 -16.23
C SER A 54 6.20 15.31 -17.41
N ASP A 55 7.31 16.02 -17.65
CA ASP A 55 7.48 16.81 -18.89
C ASP A 55 7.53 15.92 -20.16
N GLN A 56 7.45 14.59 -19.98
CA GLN A 56 7.43 13.59 -21.05
C GLN A 56 6.11 12.82 -21.11
N PRO A 57 5.70 12.38 -22.31
CA PRO A 57 4.57 11.49 -22.48
C PRO A 57 4.86 10.12 -21.85
N LEU A 58 3.98 9.70 -20.93
CA LEU A 58 4.02 8.36 -20.36
C LEU A 58 3.51 7.32 -21.37
N PRO A 59 4.01 6.08 -21.33
CA PRO A 59 3.50 5.00 -22.16
C PRO A 59 2.07 4.64 -21.76
N GLN A 60 1.10 5.13 -22.53
CA GLN A 60 -0.32 4.87 -22.34
C GLN A 60 -0.78 3.72 -23.23
N ASP A 61 -1.68 2.88 -22.70
CA ASP A 61 -2.42 1.91 -23.51
C ASP A 61 -3.46 2.60 -24.42
N SER A 62 -4.07 1.86 -25.34
CA SER A 62 -5.11 2.32 -26.29
C SER A 62 -6.26 3.11 -25.65
N HIS A 63 -6.51 2.93 -24.35
CA HIS A 63 -7.54 3.65 -23.58
C HIS A 63 -7.02 4.90 -22.84
N GLY A 64 -5.74 5.26 -22.96
CA GLY A 64 -5.11 6.34 -22.19
C GLY A 64 -4.78 5.95 -20.74
N GLN A 65 -4.73 4.65 -20.46
CA GLN A 65 -4.39 4.09 -19.14
C GLN A 65 -2.88 3.90 -19.04
N PHE A 66 -2.31 4.11 -17.86
CA PHE A 66 -0.89 3.86 -17.62
C PHE A 66 -0.72 2.52 -16.91
N ARG A 67 0.23 1.71 -17.36
CA ARG A 67 0.49 0.41 -16.75
C ARG A 67 1.75 0.49 -15.90
N LEU A 68 1.60 0.19 -14.62
CA LEU A 68 2.73 0.12 -13.70
C LEU A 68 3.60 -1.08 -14.02
N THR A 69 4.92 -0.87 -13.94
CA THR A 69 5.87 -1.98 -14.00
C THR A 69 5.92 -2.71 -12.65
N GLY A 70 6.55 -3.88 -12.62
CA GLY A 70 6.78 -4.62 -11.38
C GLY A 70 7.57 -3.81 -10.34
N ASP A 71 8.55 -3.00 -10.79
CA ASP A 71 9.33 -2.14 -9.91
C ASP A 71 8.50 -0.99 -9.33
N ASP A 72 7.67 -0.35 -10.15
CA ASP A 72 6.77 0.72 -9.69
C ASP A 72 5.80 0.23 -8.61
N MET A 73 5.22 -0.96 -8.81
CA MET A 73 4.33 -1.59 -7.83
C MET A 73 5.06 -1.89 -6.51
N LEU A 74 6.29 -2.40 -6.59
CA LEU A 74 7.12 -2.65 -5.39
C LEU A 74 7.44 -1.35 -4.65
N PHE A 75 7.76 -0.28 -5.39
CA PHE A 75 8.02 1.04 -4.82
C PHE A 75 6.80 1.60 -4.10
N ILE A 76 5.63 1.60 -4.75
CA ILE A 76 4.35 2.06 -4.16
C ILE A 76 4.05 1.27 -2.89
N ARG A 77 4.20 -0.06 -2.93
CA ARG A 77 3.96 -0.93 -1.77
C ARG A 77 4.90 -0.61 -0.61
N ASN A 78 6.19 -0.43 -0.88
CA ASN A 78 7.17 -0.07 0.15
C ASN A 78 6.87 1.31 0.76
N ARG A 79 6.40 2.26 -0.06
CA ARG A 79 6.01 3.60 0.39
C ARG A 79 4.78 3.55 1.29
N ALA A 80 3.74 2.84 0.86
CA ALA A 80 2.53 2.64 1.67
C ALA A 80 2.90 1.96 3.00
N HIS A 81 3.67 0.88 2.98
CA HIS A 81 4.12 0.19 4.19
C HIS A 81 4.91 1.12 5.14
N SER A 82 5.79 1.95 4.59
CA SER A 82 6.55 2.95 5.37
C SER A 82 5.64 4.02 5.97
N ALA A 83 4.63 4.47 5.24
CA ALA A 83 3.63 5.42 5.74
C ALA A 83 2.80 4.78 6.88
N PHE A 84 2.32 3.55 6.71
CA PHE A 84 1.62 2.81 7.77
C PHE A 84 2.49 2.63 9.02
N ALA A 85 3.77 2.30 8.87
CA ALA A 85 4.70 2.17 9.99
C ALA A 85 4.95 3.53 10.71
N ALA A 86 5.05 4.62 9.95
CA ALA A 86 5.24 5.97 10.50
C ALA A 86 3.97 6.51 11.20
N HIS A 87 2.80 6.16 10.69
CA HIS A 87 1.51 6.52 11.29
C HIS A 87 1.16 5.71 12.53
N GLY A 88 2.04 4.81 12.95
CA GLY A 88 1.86 4.00 14.13
C GLY A 88 0.82 2.93 13.86
N THR A 89 1.20 1.70 14.20
CA THR A 89 0.24 0.65 14.47
C THR A 89 -0.78 1.15 15.48
N GLU A 90 -1.92 1.65 15.04
CA GLU A 90 -3.16 1.59 15.83
C GLU A 90 -3.47 0.11 16.03
N ARG A 91 -2.79 -0.43 17.04
CA ARG A 91 -3.05 -1.58 17.92
C ARG A 91 -4.19 -2.52 17.52
N PHE A 92 -4.19 -3.05 16.30
CA PHE A 92 -5.15 -4.09 15.90
C PHE A 92 -4.92 -5.42 16.63
N PHE A 93 -3.76 -5.65 17.26
CA PHE A 93 -3.42 -6.92 17.92
C PHE A 93 -3.46 -6.89 19.46
N GLU A 94 -3.86 -5.78 20.10
CA GLU A 94 -3.95 -5.73 21.58
C GLU A 94 -5.29 -6.23 22.14
N ALA A 95 -6.23 -6.64 21.28
CA ALA A 95 -7.56 -7.09 21.67
C ALA A 95 -7.70 -8.61 21.90
N VAL A 96 -6.62 -9.40 21.72
CA VAL A 96 -6.65 -10.87 21.87
C VAL A 96 -5.49 -11.38 22.72
N GLN A 97 -5.32 -10.84 23.93
CA GLN A 97 -4.63 -11.65 24.95
C GLN A 97 -5.61 -12.74 25.41
N PRO A 98 -5.31 -14.04 25.24
CA PRO A 98 -6.07 -15.07 25.91
C PRO A 98 -5.92 -14.80 27.41
N LYS A 99 -7.02 -14.47 28.07
CA LYS A 99 -7.07 -14.37 29.53
C LYS A 99 -6.50 -15.68 30.09
N ASP A 100 -5.33 -15.58 30.70
CA ASP A 100 -4.72 -16.69 31.41
C ASP A 100 -5.70 -17.17 32.50
N PRO A 101 -6.19 -18.43 32.47
CA PRO A 101 -7.10 -18.95 33.48
C PRO A 101 -6.39 -19.29 34.80
N SER A 102 -5.11 -18.97 34.96
CA SER A 102 -4.30 -19.32 36.14
C SER A 102 -4.29 -18.22 37.19
N GLN A 103 -5.31 -17.36 37.24
CA GLN A 103 -5.62 -16.64 38.49
C GLN A 103 -6.25 -17.63 39.47
N GLY A 104 -5.42 -18.54 39.98
CA GLY A 104 -5.75 -19.41 41.08
C GLY A 104 -6.20 -18.57 42.28
N HIS A 105 -7.36 -18.91 42.81
CA HIS A 105 -7.74 -18.60 44.17
C HIS A 105 -6.55 -18.87 45.11
N PRO A 106 -6.11 -17.91 45.94
CA PRO A 106 -5.54 -18.30 47.21
C PRO A 106 -6.68 -18.86 48.08
N PRO A 107 -6.56 -20.04 48.71
CA PRO A 107 -7.47 -20.40 49.77
C PRO A 107 -7.21 -19.44 50.94
N GLN A 108 -8.07 -18.43 51.11
CA GLN A 108 -8.12 -17.67 52.36
C GLN A 108 -8.75 -18.58 53.42
N SER A 109 -7.90 -19.42 54.00
CA SER A 109 -8.11 -19.99 55.32
C SER A 109 -7.88 -18.88 56.34
N THR A 110 -8.94 -18.20 56.76
CA THR A 110 -8.95 -17.45 58.02
C THR A 110 -10.18 -17.86 58.82
N ASP A 111 -9.91 -18.80 59.71
CA ASP A 111 -10.50 -19.01 61.01
C ASP A 111 -11.24 -17.77 61.58
N VAL A 112 -12.47 -18.01 62.01
CA VAL A 112 -13.35 -17.07 62.72
C VAL A 112 -12.79 -16.73 64.10
N PRO A 113 -12.91 -15.47 64.55
CA PRO A 113 -13.99 -15.13 65.48
C PRO A 113 -14.60 -13.77 65.06
N TYR A 114 -15.78 -13.31 65.46
CA TYR A 114 -16.42 -13.19 66.76
C TYR A 114 -17.87 -12.76 66.49
N ARG A 115 -18.83 -13.21 67.29
CA ARG A 115 -20.13 -12.52 67.43
C ARG A 115 -20.47 -12.39 68.91
N THR A 116 -20.88 -11.17 69.23
CA THR A 116 -21.23 -10.59 70.53
C THR A 116 -22.28 -11.38 71.30
#